data_AF-A0A920HUF5-F1
#
_entry.id   AF-A0A920HUF5-F1
#
_cell.length_a   1.000
_cell.length_b   1.000
_cell.length_c   1.000
_cell.angle_alpha   90.00
_cell.angle_beta   90.00
_cell.angle_gamma   90.00
#
_symmetry.space_group_name_H-M   'P 1'
#
loop_
_entity.id
_entity.type
_entity.pdbx_description
1 polymer ?
#
loop_
_entity_poly.entity_id
_entity_poly.type
_entity_poly.pdbx_seq_one_letter_code
_entity_poly.pdbx_strand_id
1 'polypeptide(L)'
;MDPWNARAANDALELYTSGINAYREHVKPSVRMHYHIQDAGQVVNVVPDYSRIWVRVRDITKEGLQPVYDHVRKMAGGAAIMANVEHKVSLISGIHDLLPNRTGGAAMQKNLEALGDIQYTQEEIDFALEMQRNNGKPKIGIDGKIRSLRETLKSPGGGSTDVGDVSYNVPVVSLNVTTAPKGVPWHSWSVVASSGMSIGHKGMLYAAKALGMTMVDIFKDSRLRDDIKREFDERIGEYEYDPFLDPGPPPINYVD
;
A
#
# COMPACT_ATOMS: atom_id res chain seq x y z
N MET A 1 3.92 29.69 -37.53
CA MET A 1 3.91 29.23 -36.12
C MET A 1 3.44 30.41 -35.27
N ASP A 2 2.57 30.19 -34.29
CA ASP A 2 1.91 31.24 -33.48
C ASP A 2 1.87 30.89 -31.95
N PRO A 3 2.97 30.40 -31.33
CA PRO A 3 2.93 29.86 -29.97
C PRO A 3 2.64 30.91 -28.87
N TRP A 4 2.93 32.20 -29.10
CA TRP A 4 2.68 33.27 -28.12
C TRP A 4 1.19 33.50 -27.82
N ASN A 5 0.30 33.04 -28.70
CA ASN A 5 -1.15 33.10 -28.50
C ASN A 5 -1.71 31.86 -27.78
N ALA A 6 -0.92 30.80 -27.61
CA ALA A 6 -1.33 29.57 -26.93
C ALA A 6 -0.98 29.59 -25.43
N ARG A 7 -1.51 28.61 -24.69
CA ARG A 7 -1.14 28.31 -23.30
C ARG A 7 -0.86 26.80 -23.20
N ALA A 8 0.35 26.46 -22.77
CA ALA A 8 0.85 25.09 -22.79
C ALA A 8 0.53 24.38 -21.47
N ALA A 9 -0.42 23.43 -21.50
CA ALA A 9 -0.77 22.65 -20.31
C ALA A 9 0.40 21.77 -19.82
N ASN A 10 1.24 21.30 -20.74
CA ASN A 10 2.41 20.49 -20.42
C ASN A 10 3.51 21.29 -19.70
N ASP A 11 3.64 22.60 -19.92
CA ASP A 11 4.59 23.44 -19.19
C ASP A 11 4.26 23.45 -17.69
N ALA A 12 2.97 23.54 -17.34
CA ALA A 12 2.52 23.42 -15.95
C ALA A 12 2.85 22.03 -15.36
N LEU A 13 2.70 20.96 -16.15
CA LEU A 13 3.03 19.60 -15.72
C LEU A 13 4.53 19.45 -15.44
N GLU A 14 5.39 19.97 -16.31
CA GLU A 14 6.85 19.95 -16.12
C GLU A 14 7.27 20.75 -14.88
N LEU A 15 6.70 21.94 -14.70
CA LEU A 15 6.96 22.77 -13.51
C LEU A 15 6.49 22.08 -12.23
N TYR A 16 5.33 21.41 -12.28
CA TYR A 16 4.80 20.68 -11.14
C TYR A 16 5.69 19.48 -10.76
N THR A 17 6.11 18.67 -11.74
CA THR A 17 7.01 17.53 -11.49
C THR A 17 8.38 17.98 -10.99
N SER A 18 8.92 19.06 -11.56
CA SER A 18 10.18 19.68 -11.11
C SER A 18 10.07 20.16 -9.66
N GLY A 19 8.96 20.82 -9.32
CA GLY A 19 8.64 21.22 -7.96
C GLY A 19 8.59 20.03 -7.01
N ILE A 20 7.86 18.96 -7.36
CA ILE A 20 7.77 17.74 -6.53
C ILE A 20 9.16 17.15 -6.27
N ASN A 21 10.01 17.14 -7.30
CA ASN A 21 11.37 16.60 -7.18
C ASN A 21 12.25 17.44 -6.26
N ALA A 22 12.20 18.77 -6.37
CA ALA A 22 12.90 19.66 -5.44
C ALA A 22 12.36 19.53 -4.00
N TYR A 23 11.04 19.39 -3.84
CA TYR A 23 10.40 19.27 -2.53
C TYR A 23 10.83 18.01 -1.76
N ARG A 24 11.40 16.99 -2.43
CA ARG A 24 11.94 15.79 -1.76
C ARG A 24 13.03 16.11 -0.73
N GLU A 25 13.75 17.22 -0.87
CA GLU A 25 14.77 17.65 0.09
C GLU A 25 14.17 18.20 1.42
N HIS A 26 12.86 18.48 1.43
CA HIS A 26 12.17 19.16 2.53
C HIS A 26 11.13 18.29 3.24
N VAL A 27 11.14 16.98 2.98
CA VAL A 27 10.25 16.00 3.61
C VAL A 27 11.03 14.94 4.39
N LYS A 28 10.37 14.25 5.32
CA LYS A 28 11.01 13.18 6.11
C LYS A 28 11.46 12.03 5.19
N PRO A 29 12.54 11.31 5.53
CA PRO A 29 12.97 10.12 4.78
C PRO A 29 11.96 8.98 4.70
N SER A 30 10.88 9.01 5.49
CA SER A 30 9.74 8.08 5.41
C SER A 30 8.77 8.41 4.27
N VAL A 31 8.74 9.67 3.84
CA VAL A 31 7.81 10.17 2.82
C VAL A 31 8.21 9.67 1.44
N ARG A 32 7.24 9.23 0.66
CA ARG A 32 7.44 8.86 -0.74
C ARG A 32 6.43 9.59 -1.62
N MET A 33 6.92 10.23 -2.66
CA MET A 33 6.14 10.85 -3.72
C MET A 33 6.44 10.13 -5.02
N HIS A 34 5.40 9.69 -5.73
CA HIS A 34 5.51 9.06 -7.05
C HIS A 34 4.52 9.72 -7.98
N TYR A 35 4.82 9.75 -9.26
CA TYR A 35 3.89 10.27 -10.26
C TYR A 35 3.99 9.51 -11.57
N HIS A 36 2.89 9.54 -12.32
CA HIS A 36 2.76 8.98 -13.65
C HIS A 36 2.11 10.02 -14.56
N ILE A 37 2.81 10.43 -15.61
CA ILE A 37 2.30 11.33 -16.64
C ILE A 37 1.41 10.50 -17.57
N GLN A 38 0.11 10.75 -17.55
CA GLN A 38 -0.88 10.02 -18.33
C GLN A 38 -1.12 10.67 -19.70
N ASP A 39 -0.97 11.99 -19.79
CA ASP A 39 -1.08 12.76 -21.02
C ASP A 39 -0.20 14.03 -20.93
N ALA A 40 0.56 14.31 -21.97
CA ALA A 40 1.39 15.51 -22.11
C ALA A 40 1.35 16.07 -23.55
N GLY A 41 0.26 15.83 -24.27
CA GLY A 41 0.10 16.19 -25.68
C GLY A 41 0.29 15.02 -26.66
N GLN A 42 -0.18 15.23 -27.89
CA GLN A 42 -0.32 14.16 -28.90
C GLN A 42 0.67 14.28 -30.07
N VAL A 43 1.14 15.51 -30.38
CA VAL A 43 2.01 15.77 -31.53
C VAL A 43 3.01 16.88 -31.20
N VAL A 44 4.26 16.72 -31.63
CA VAL A 44 5.39 17.60 -31.29
C VAL A 44 5.30 19.05 -31.81
N ASN A 45 4.43 19.32 -32.77
CA ASN A 45 4.26 20.64 -33.40
C ASN A 45 2.95 21.34 -33.01
N VAL A 46 2.23 20.82 -32.00
CA VAL A 46 0.99 21.40 -31.46
C VAL A 46 1.22 21.69 -29.97
N VAL A 47 0.87 22.90 -29.53
CA VAL A 47 0.90 23.25 -28.11
C VAL A 47 -0.23 22.49 -27.39
N PRO A 48 0.07 21.63 -26.40
CA PRO A 48 -0.95 20.88 -25.67
C PRO A 48 -1.90 21.81 -24.90
N ASP A 49 -3.20 21.69 -25.17
CA ASP A 49 -4.27 22.36 -24.42
C ASP A 49 -4.71 21.57 -23.18
N TYR A 50 -4.31 20.30 -23.08
CA TYR A 50 -4.58 19.42 -21.97
C TYR A 50 -3.34 18.60 -21.58
N SER A 51 -3.20 18.34 -20.29
CA SER A 51 -2.19 17.43 -19.74
C SER A 51 -2.70 16.83 -18.44
N ARG A 52 -2.34 15.57 -18.17
CA ARG A 52 -2.82 14.81 -17.01
C ARG A 52 -1.67 14.08 -16.33
N ILE A 53 -1.60 14.21 -15.02
CA ILE A 53 -0.62 13.53 -14.18
C ILE A 53 -1.32 12.94 -12.96
N TRP A 54 -0.99 11.68 -12.64
CA TRP A 54 -1.42 11.02 -11.41
C TRP A 54 -0.29 11.03 -10.39
N VAL A 55 -0.54 11.62 -9.22
CA VAL A 55 0.45 11.75 -8.14
C VAL A 55 0.00 10.95 -6.91
N ARG A 56 0.93 10.21 -6.30
CA ARG A 56 0.74 9.49 -5.05
C ARG A 56 1.73 10.01 -4.00
N VAL A 57 1.21 10.39 -2.84
CA VAL A 57 1.98 10.78 -1.65
C VAL A 57 1.75 9.73 -0.57
N ARG A 58 2.81 9.35 0.16
CA ARG A 58 2.75 8.35 1.21
C ARG A 58 3.67 8.73 2.36
N ASP A 59 3.24 8.47 3.59
CA ASP A 59 4.08 8.45 4.80
C ASP A 59 3.70 7.25 5.69
N ILE A 60 4.33 7.12 6.85
CA ILE A 60 4.07 6.07 7.84
C ILE A 60 2.82 6.30 8.70
N THR A 61 2.31 7.54 8.76
CA THR A 61 1.17 7.96 9.59
C THR A 61 0.34 8.99 8.83
N LYS A 62 -0.97 9.05 9.07
CA LYS A 62 -1.86 10.09 8.52
C LYS A 62 -1.37 11.50 8.85
N GLU A 63 -0.92 11.73 10.08
CA GLU A 63 -0.47 13.05 10.55
C GLU A 63 0.82 13.51 9.84
N GLY A 64 1.72 12.57 9.54
CA GLY A 64 2.93 12.85 8.77
C GLY A 64 2.65 13.09 7.28
N LEU A 65 1.64 12.40 6.74
CA LEU A 65 1.22 12.51 5.34
C LEU A 65 0.53 13.84 5.03
N GLN A 66 -0.40 14.28 5.89
CA GLN A 66 -1.32 15.38 5.58
C GLN A 66 -0.62 16.68 5.14
N PRO A 67 0.41 17.20 5.86
CA PRO A 67 1.07 18.44 5.45
C PRO A 67 1.78 18.32 4.10
N VAL A 68 2.34 17.16 3.79
CA VAL A 68 3.02 16.89 2.52
C VAL A 68 1.99 16.83 1.39
N TYR A 69 0.88 16.11 1.59
CA TYR A 69 -0.22 16.04 0.63
C TYR A 69 -0.78 17.43 0.31
N ASP A 70 -1.05 18.24 1.34
CA ASP A 70 -1.58 19.59 1.17
C ASP A 70 -0.60 20.49 0.41
N HIS A 71 0.71 20.37 0.68
CA HIS A 71 1.73 21.13 -0.03
C HIS A 71 1.83 20.70 -1.50
N VAL A 72 1.91 19.40 -1.77
CA VAL A 72 1.92 18.85 -3.14
C VAL A 72 0.67 19.28 -3.91
N ARG A 73 -0.51 19.26 -3.29
CA ARG A 73 -1.75 19.77 -3.89
C ARG A 73 -1.66 21.26 -4.23
N LYS A 74 -1.11 22.09 -3.34
CA LYS A 74 -0.91 23.54 -3.59
C LYS A 74 0.07 23.82 -4.73
N MET A 75 1.11 23.00 -4.88
CA MET A 75 2.11 23.16 -5.93
C MET A 75 1.53 23.02 -7.35
N ALA A 76 0.43 22.25 -7.52
CA ALA A 76 -0.27 22.19 -8.81
C ALA A 76 -0.80 23.58 -9.24
N GLY A 77 -1.36 24.34 -8.30
CA GLY A 77 -1.79 25.71 -8.55
C GLY A 77 -0.63 26.68 -8.81
N GLY A 78 0.49 26.50 -8.11
CA GLY A 78 1.71 27.27 -8.37
C GLY A 78 2.27 27.05 -9.77
N ALA A 79 2.29 25.80 -10.22
CA ALA A 79 2.72 25.46 -11.58
C ALA A 79 1.75 26.01 -12.65
N ALA A 80 0.44 25.95 -12.40
CA ALA A 80 -0.57 26.51 -13.28
C ALA A 80 -0.44 28.04 -13.44
N ILE A 81 -0.15 28.76 -12.35
CA ILE A 81 0.11 30.20 -12.37
C ILE A 81 1.31 30.53 -13.25
N MET A 82 2.42 29.81 -13.09
CA MET A 82 3.64 30.04 -13.87
C MET A 82 3.44 29.82 -15.37
N ALA A 83 2.66 28.80 -15.74
CA ALA A 83 2.34 28.48 -17.13
C ALA A 83 1.13 29.24 -17.70
N ASN A 84 0.44 30.05 -16.88
CA ASN A 84 -0.78 30.77 -17.24
C ASN A 84 -1.89 29.87 -17.80
N VAL A 85 -2.18 28.76 -17.10
CA VAL A 85 -3.24 27.79 -17.42
C VAL A 85 -4.17 27.58 -16.23
N GLU A 86 -5.33 26.97 -16.48
CA GLU A 86 -6.21 26.47 -15.43
C GLU A 86 -5.76 25.08 -14.95
N HIS A 87 -6.17 24.70 -13.74
CA HIS A 87 -5.89 23.36 -13.20
C HIS A 87 -7.08 22.84 -12.38
N LYS A 88 -7.15 21.51 -12.29
CA LYS A 88 -8.07 20.79 -11.40
C LYS A 88 -7.31 19.67 -10.72
N VAL A 89 -7.48 19.56 -9.39
CA VAL A 89 -6.98 18.42 -8.62
C VAL A 89 -8.16 17.62 -8.11
N SER A 90 -8.18 16.32 -8.40
CA SER A 90 -9.17 15.37 -7.89
C SER A 90 -8.46 14.35 -7.02
N LEU A 91 -8.96 14.11 -5.80
CA LEU A 91 -8.51 12.98 -4.99
C LEU A 91 -9.12 11.68 -5.54
N ILE A 92 -8.27 10.72 -5.90
CA ILE A 92 -8.71 9.43 -6.45
C ILE A 92 -8.85 8.37 -5.35
N SER A 93 -7.87 8.32 -4.44
CA SER A 93 -7.86 7.40 -3.31
C SER A 93 -7.03 7.99 -2.16
N GLY A 94 -7.45 7.69 -0.94
CA GLY A 94 -6.69 7.91 0.29
C GLY A 94 -7.03 6.80 1.26
N ILE A 95 -6.03 6.32 1.98
CA ILE A 95 -6.17 5.20 2.92
C ILE A 95 -5.41 5.52 4.20
N HIS A 96 -5.90 5.00 5.33
CA HIS A 96 -5.24 5.14 6.61
C HIS A 96 -4.02 4.21 6.76
N ASP A 97 -3.08 4.53 7.65
CA ASP A 97 -2.14 3.53 8.17
C ASP A 97 -2.88 2.43 8.97
N LEU A 98 -2.18 1.37 9.37
CA LEU A 98 -2.78 0.23 10.09
C LEU A 98 -2.71 0.43 11.60
N LEU A 99 -3.82 0.21 12.29
CA LEU A 99 -3.89 0.11 13.75
C LEU A 99 -3.75 -1.36 14.19
N PRO A 100 -2.59 -1.79 14.73
CA PRO A 100 -2.38 -3.22 15.02
C PRO A 100 -3.10 -3.66 16.29
N ASN A 101 -3.73 -4.84 16.27
CA ASN A 101 -4.25 -5.51 17.47
C ASN A 101 -3.36 -6.70 17.85
N ARG A 102 -2.52 -6.55 18.89
CA ARG A 102 -1.54 -7.57 19.30
C ARG A 102 -2.18 -8.74 20.04
N THR A 103 -3.26 -8.51 20.79
CA THR A 103 -4.01 -9.55 21.50
C THR A 103 -4.59 -10.55 20.52
N GLY A 104 -5.30 -10.07 19.49
CA GLY A 104 -5.79 -10.91 18.41
C GLY A 104 -4.65 -11.53 17.59
N GLY A 105 -3.58 -10.78 17.33
CA GLY A 105 -2.37 -11.31 16.69
C GLY A 105 -1.71 -12.45 17.48
N ALA A 106 -1.72 -12.39 18.82
CA ALA A 106 -1.17 -13.43 19.69
C ALA A 106 -2.07 -14.67 19.72
N ALA A 107 -3.39 -14.52 19.66
CA ALA A 107 -4.30 -15.65 19.48
C ALA A 107 -4.06 -16.35 18.14
N MET A 108 -3.93 -15.58 17.06
CA MET A 108 -3.57 -16.11 15.74
C MET A 108 -2.20 -16.79 15.75
N GLN A 109 -1.21 -16.22 16.43
CA GLN A 109 0.13 -16.80 16.57
C GLN A 109 0.08 -18.20 17.17
N LYS A 110 -0.71 -18.42 18.23
CA LYS A 110 -0.89 -19.76 18.83
C LYS A 110 -1.44 -20.78 17.82
N ASN A 111 -2.35 -20.34 16.95
CA ASN A 111 -2.89 -21.19 15.89
C ASN A 111 -1.85 -21.50 14.80
N LEU A 112 -1.00 -20.54 14.44
CA LEU A 112 0.13 -20.78 13.52
C LEU A 112 1.11 -21.79 14.12
N GLU A 113 1.45 -21.66 15.41
CA GLU A 113 2.32 -22.60 16.13
C GLU A 113 1.71 -24.00 16.20
N ALA A 114 0.39 -24.12 16.40
CA ALA A 114 -0.32 -25.39 16.38
C ALA A 114 -0.36 -26.03 14.97
N LEU A 115 -0.49 -25.23 13.92
CA LEU A 115 -0.45 -25.71 12.53
C LEU A 115 0.96 -26.17 12.10
N GLY A 116 2.00 -25.59 12.70
CA GLY A 116 3.39 -25.87 12.37
C GLY A 116 3.84 -25.29 11.03
N ASP A 117 5.07 -25.64 10.64
CA ASP A 117 5.71 -25.13 9.43
C ASP A 117 5.03 -25.61 8.14
N ILE A 118 4.96 -24.74 7.13
CA ILE A 118 4.58 -25.15 5.77
C ILE A 118 5.71 -26.01 5.19
N GLN A 119 5.37 -27.23 4.75
CA GLN A 119 6.32 -28.12 4.07
C GLN A 119 6.24 -27.94 2.55
N TYR A 120 7.40 -27.79 1.92
CA TYR A 120 7.53 -27.68 0.48
C TYR A 120 8.24 -28.90 -0.11
N THR A 121 7.82 -29.35 -1.29
CA THR A 121 8.46 -30.46 -2.01
C THR A 121 9.77 -29.99 -2.64
N GLN A 122 10.58 -30.94 -3.11
CA GLN A 122 11.81 -30.59 -3.83
C GLN A 122 11.49 -29.79 -5.10
N GLU A 123 10.42 -30.12 -5.83
CA GLU A 123 10.06 -29.35 -7.04
C GLU A 123 9.70 -27.90 -6.71
N GLU A 124 9.02 -27.65 -5.58
CA GLU A 124 8.67 -26.30 -5.13
C GLU A 124 9.90 -25.51 -4.68
N ILE A 125 10.86 -26.18 -4.02
CA ILE A 125 12.14 -25.58 -3.62
C ILE A 125 12.96 -25.23 -4.86
N ASP A 126 13.05 -26.14 -5.83
CA ASP A 126 13.78 -25.92 -7.09
C ASP A 126 13.15 -24.78 -7.88
N PHE A 127 11.82 -24.74 -7.97
CA PHE A 127 11.08 -23.62 -8.56
C PHE A 127 11.40 -22.31 -7.85
N ALA A 128 11.44 -22.29 -6.51
CA ALA A 128 11.75 -21.10 -5.74
C ALA A 128 13.17 -20.57 -6.00
N LEU A 129 14.15 -21.47 -6.08
CA LEU A 129 15.54 -21.15 -6.41
C LEU A 129 15.68 -20.63 -7.85
N GLU A 130 14.90 -21.19 -8.77
CA GLU A 130 14.86 -20.76 -10.17
C GLU A 130 14.24 -19.36 -10.30
N MET A 131 13.15 -19.06 -9.57
CA MET A 131 12.59 -17.72 -9.51
C MET A 131 13.60 -16.70 -8.97
N GLN A 132 14.32 -17.05 -7.90
CA GLN A 132 15.38 -16.19 -7.37
C GLN A 132 16.49 -15.95 -8.41
N ARG A 133 16.93 -16.99 -9.13
CA ARG A 133 17.92 -16.88 -10.21
C ARG A 133 17.47 -15.90 -11.29
N ASN A 134 16.24 -16.04 -11.79
CA ASN A 134 15.70 -15.19 -12.86
C ASN A 134 15.49 -13.74 -12.43
N ASN A 135 15.39 -13.47 -11.13
CA ASN A 135 15.35 -12.11 -10.59
C ASN A 135 16.73 -11.57 -10.17
N GLY A 136 17.81 -12.29 -10.43
CA GLY A 136 19.15 -11.93 -9.96
C GLY A 136 19.26 -11.83 -8.43
N LYS A 137 18.45 -12.61 -7.70
CA LYS A 137 18.41 -12.62 -6.23
C LYS A 137 19.26 -13.78 -5.67
N PRO A 138 19.74 -13.67 -4.42
CA PRO A 138 20.38 -14.78 -3.73
C PRO A 138 19.48 -16.02 -3.70
N LYS A 139 20.07 -17.19 -3.94
CA LYS A 139 19.41 -18.50 -3.95
C LYS A 139 19.20 -19.02 -2.52
N ILE A 140 18.22 -18.45 -1.83
CA ILE A 140 17.89 -18.76 -0.42
C ILE A 140 16.58 -19.55 -0.28
N GLY A 141 15.93 -19.90 -1.38
CA GLY A 141 14.73 -20.74 -1.43
C GLY A 141 13.46 -20.08 -0.88
N ILE A 142 12.56 -20.91 -0.38
CA ILE A 142 11.27 -20.55 0.19
C ILE A 142 11.23 -20.81 1.70
N ASP A 143 10.47 -20.01 2.44
CA ASP A 143 10.50 -19.98 3.91
C ASP A 143 9.15 -20.38 4.48
N GLY A 144 9.00 -21.65 4.87
CA GLY A 144 7.79 -22.17 5.53
C GLY A 144 7.81 -22.07 7.05
N LYS A 145 8.85 -21.46 7.64
CA LYS A 145 9.11 -21.52 9.09
C LYS A 145 8.25 -20.53 9.85
N ILE A 146 7.56 -21.03 10.88
CA ILE A 146 6.90 -20.18 11.87
C ILE A 146 7.95 -19.63 12.85
N ARG A 147 7.82 -18.34 13.16
CA ARG A 147 8.68 -17.62 14.10
C ARG A 147 7.79 -16.93 15.12
N SER A 148 8.35 -16.62 16.28
CA SER A 148 7.63 -15.89 17.32
C SER A 148 7.09 -14.56 16.81
N LEU A 149 5.95 -14.16 17.36
CA LEU A 149 5.33 -12.87 17.05
C LEU A 149 6.32 -11.74 17.35
N ARG A 150 6.60 -10.92 16.34
CA ARG A 150 7.54 -9.81 16.47
C ARG A 150 6.94 -8.63 17.22
N GLU A 151 7.80 -7.79 17.77
CA GLU A 151 7.40 -6.49 18.28
C GLU A 151 6.83 -5.60 17.17
N THR A 152 5.89 -4.73 17.52
CA THR A 152 5.31 -3.76 16.59
C THR A 152 6.36 -2.71 16.27
N LEU A 153 6.77 -2.64 14.99
CA LEU A 153 7.75 -1.67 14.53
C LEU A 153 7.09 -0.30 14.34
N LYS A 154 7.79 0.78 14.72
CA LYS A 154 7.35 2.17 14.44
C LYS A 154 7.30 2.48 12.94
N SER A 155 8.15 1.83 12.15
CA SER A 155 8.17 1.93 10.69
C SER A 155 8.41 0.54 10.11
N PRO A 156 7.36 -0.24 9.86
CA PRO A 156 7.49 -1.63 9.41
C PRO A 156 7.93 -1.74 7.93
N GLY A 157 7.97 -0.61 7.19
CA GLY A 157 8.08 -0.61 5.73
C GLY A 157 6.89 -1.32 5.07
N GLY A 158 6.99 -1.61 3.76
CA GLY A 158 6.07 -2.53 3.09
C GLY A 158 4.91 -1.87 2.33
N GLY A 159 3.77 -2.57 2.28
CA GLY A 159 2.63 -2.28 1.42
C GLY A 159 1.70 -1.18 1.90
N SER A 160 0.63 -0.96 1.14
CA SER A 160 -0.44 0.00 1.39
C SER A 160 -1.77 -0.72 1.16
N THR A 161 -2.69 -0.65 2.11
CA THR A 161 -3.98 -1.37 2.08
C THR A 161 -5.08 -0.54 2.73
N ASP A 162 -6.26 -0.58 2.13
CA ASP A 162 -7.55 -0.07 2.64
C ASP A 162 -8.01 -0.75 3.95
N VAL A 163 -7.43 -1.89 4.32
CA VAL A 163 -7.61 -2.49 5.65
C VAL A 163 -7.17 -1.53 6.77
N GLY A 164 -6.29 -0.55 6.46
CA GLY A 164 -5.97 0.55 7.35
C GLY A 164 -7.23 1.26 7.85
N ASP A 165 -8.09 1.71 6.94
CA ASP A 165 -9.34 2.39 7.26
C ASP A 165 -10.27 1.53 8.14
N VAL A 166 -10.39 0.24 7.81
CA VAL A 166 -11.17 -0.71 8.63
C VAL A 166 -10.60 -0.84 10.04
N SER A 167 -9.27 -0.88 10.17
CA SER A 167 -8.58 -1.03 11.45
C SER A 167 -8.74 0.15 12.40
N TYR A 168 -9.20 1.31 11.91
CA TYR A 168 -9.58 2.46 12.74
C TYR A 168 -11.08 2.54 13.05
N ASN A 169 -11.89 1.66 12.47
CA ASN A 169 -13.32 1.54 12.77
C ASN A 169 -13.62 0.36 13.70
N VAL A 170 -12.90 -0.75 13.53
CA VAL A 170 -13.08 -1.98 14.32
C VAL A 170 -11.75 -2.69 14.55
N PRO A 171 -11.61 -3.54 15.59
CA PRO A 171 -10.42 -4.34 15.78
C PRO A 171 -10.18 -5.27 14.58
N VAL A 172 -8.99 -5.17 13.98
CA VAL A 172 -8.56 -6.02 12.85
C VAL A 172 -7.42 -6.93 13.28
N VAL A 173 -7.56 -8.22 12.93
CA VAL A 173 -6.48 -9.21 13.05
C VAL A 173 -6.13 -9.69 11.64
N SER A 174 -4.90 -9.43 11.21
CA SER A 174 -4.43 -9.72 9.85
C SER A 174 -3.28 -10.72 9.84
N LEU A 175 -3.15 -11.47 8.76
CA LEU A 175 -2.12 -12.49 8.56
C LEU A 175 -1.35 -12.27 7.26
N ASN A 176 -0.04 -12.52 7.29
CA ASN A 176 0.76 -12.76 6.09
C ASN A 176 1.28 -14.20 6.12
N VAL A 177 1.14 -14.91 4.99
CA VAL A 177 1.61 -16.30 4.82
C VAL A 177 2.55 -16.38 3.62
N THR A 178 3.51 -17.31 3.65
CA THR A 178 4.42 -17.56 2.54
C THR A 178 3.68 -18.12 1.33
N THR A 179 3.57 -17.29 0.29
CA THR A 179 2.97 -17.63 -1.02
C THR A 179 3.95 -17.47 -2.19
N ALA A 180 5.17 -17.01 -1.92
CA ALA A 180 6.21 -16.81 -2.92
C ALA A 180 7.62 -17.04 -2.32
N PRO A 181 8.63 -17.31 -3.16
CA PRO A 181 10.02 -17.44 -2.74
C PRO A 181 10.57 -16.20 -2.03
N LYS A 182 11.58 -16.40 -1.17
CA LYS A 182 12.13 -15.29 -0.39
C LYS A 182 12.89 -14.30 -1.28
N GLY A 183 12.70 -13.01 -1.05
CA GLY A 183 13.47 -11.95 -1.72
C GLY A 183 13.11 -11.64 -3.17
N VAL A 184 12.16 -12.37 -3.78
CA VAL A 184 11.60 -11.98 -5.09
C VAL A 184 10.78 -10.69 -4.93
N PRO A 185 10.76 -9.81 -5.94
CA PRO A 185 10.01 -8.57 -5.85
C PRO A 185 8.50 -8.82 -5.85
N TRP A 186 7.78 -8.17 -4.93
CA TRP A 186 6.32 -8.11 -4.98
C TRP A 186 5.85 -7.28 -6.18
N HIS A 187 4.65 -7.58 -6.70
CA HIS A 187 4.14 -7.05 -7.98
C HIS A 187 5.00 -7.44 -9.20
N SER A 188 5.55 -8.66 -9.19
CA SER A 188 6.31 -9.19 -10.32
C SER A 188 5.69 -10.48 -10.87
N TRP A 189 6.08 -10.84 -12.09
CA TRP A 189 5.70 -12.10 -12.73
C TRP A 189 6.06 -13.33 -11.89
N SER A 190 7.08 -13.25 -11.02
CA SER A 190 7.47 -14.37 -10.17
C SER A 190 6.47 -14.64 -9.05
N VAL A 191 5.81 -13.59 -8.53
CA VAL A 191 4.70 -13.76 -7.57
C VAL A 191 3.47 -14.33 -8.29
N VAL A 192 3.20 -13.89 -9.52
CA VAL A 192 2.13 -14.47 -10.36
C VAL A 192 2.37 -15.96 -10.59
N ALA A 193 3.58 -16.33 -11.01
CA ALA A 193 3.96 -17.72 -11.25
C ALA A 193 3.88 -18.57 -9.98
N SER A 194 4.32 -18.04 -8.83
CA SER A 194 4.21 -18.73 -7.54
C SER A 194 2.76 -18.92 -7.10
N SER A 195 1.91 -17.92 -7.37
CA SER A 195 0.48 -17.94 -7.02
C SER A 195 -0.31 -18.96 -7.84
N GLY A 196 0.07 -19.19 -9.10
CA GLY A 196 -0.51 -20.20 -9.98
C GLY A 196 0.00 -21.64 -9.74
N MET A 197 0.90 -21.83 -8.77
CA MET A 197 1.50 -23.12 -8.42
C MET A 197 0.99 -23.62 -7.06
N SER A 198 1.34 -24.86 -6.73
CA SER A 198 1.12 -25.45 -5.41
C SER A 198 1.66 -24.62 -4.25
N ILE A 199 2.72 -23.82 -4.43
CA ILE A 199 3.23 -22.87 -3.42
C ILE A 199 2.14 -21.88 -2.98
N GLY A 200 1.51 -21.20 -3.95
CA GLY A 200 0.42 -20.27 -3.70
C GLY A 200 -0.78 -20.96 -3.06
N HIS A 201 -1.17 -22.12 -3.57
CA HIS A 201 -2.30 -22.90 -3.02
C HIS A 201 -2.04 -23.37 -1.58
N LYS A 202 -0.83 -23.82 -1.25
CA LYS A 202 -0.45 -24.19 0.13
C LYS A 202 -0.53 -22.99 1.06
N GLY A 203 0.00 -21.84 0.64
CA GLY A 203 -0.10 -20.60 1.42
C GLY A 203 -1.55 -20.16 1.65
N MET A 204 -2.39 -20.24 0.61
CA MET A 204 -3.83 -19.95 0.69
C MET A 204 -4.55 -20.88 1.68
N LEU A 205 -4.37 -22.20 1.56
CA LEU A 205 -4.99 -23.17 2.46
C LEU A 205 -4.50 -23.01 3.91
N TYR A 206 -3.22 -22.70 4.09
CA TYR A 206 -2.64 -22.46 5.41
C TYR A 206 -3.24 -21.18 6.03
N ALA A 207 -3.33 -20.09 5.27
CA ALA A 207 -3.99 -18.86 5.71
C ALA A 207 -5.46 -19.10 6.10
N ALA A 208 -6.21 -19.84 5.28
CA ALA A 208 -7.60 -20.18 5.56
C ALA A 208 -7.77 -20.97 6.87
N LYS A 209 -6.89 -21.94 7.13
CA LYS A 209 -6.89 -22.70 8.41
C LYS A 209 -6.59 -21.80 9.59
N ALA A 210 -5.52 -21.00 9.52
CA ALA A 210 -5.12 -20.12 10.60
C ALA A 210 -6.21 -19.07 10.94
N LEU A 211 -6.79 -18.45 9.90
CA LEU A 211 -7.91 -17.53 10.05
C LEU A 211 -9.14 -18.23 10.65
N GLY A 212 -9.52 -19.40 10.11
CA GLY A 212 -10.68 -20.16 10.58
C GLY A 212 -10.56 -20.59 12.05
N MET A 213 -9.39 -21.09 12.47
CA MET A 213 -9.11 -21.43 13.86
C MET A 213 -9.23 -20.20 14.76
N THR A 214 -8.62 -19.08 14.35
CA THR A 214 -8.66 -17.82 15.11
C THR A 214 -10.08 -17.26 15.22
N MET A 215 -10.88 -17.37 14.16
CA MET A 215 -12.29 -16.98 14.19
C MET A 215 -13.09 -17.81 15.19
N VAL A 216 -12.84 -19.12 15.27
CA VAL A 216 -13.49 -19.99 16.26
C VAL A 216 -13.10 -19.60 17.70
N ASP A 217 -11.83 -19.30 17.94
CA ASP A 217 -11.35 -18.85 19.25
C ASP A 217 -12.05 -17.54 19.67
N ILE A 218 -12.05 -16.55 18.79
CA ILE A 218 -12.72 -15.25 19.02
C ILE A 218 -14.23 -15.45 19.23
N PHE A 219 -14.87 -16.38 18.50
CA PHE A 219 -16.29 -16.65 18.66
C PHE A 219 -16.63 -17.32 20.00
N LYS A 220 -15.80 -18.26 20.47
CA LYS A 220 -16.07 -19.05 21.68
C LYS A 220 -15.61 -18.38 22.97
N ASP A 221 -14.53 -17.61 22.94
CA ASP A 221 -13.93 -17.01 24.13
C ASP A 221 -14.37 -15.55 24.28
N SER A 222 -15.27 -15.28 25.23
CA SER A 222 -15.70 -13.91 25.52
C SER A 222 -14.59 -13.04 26.09
N ARG A 223 -13.68 -13.61 26.89
CA ARG A 223 -12.58 -12.85 27.48
C ARG A 223 -11.61 -12.40 26.41
N LEU A 224 -11.31 -13.26 25.43
CA LEU A 224 -10.49 -12.88 24.28
C LEU A 224 -11.10 -11.70 23.51
N ARG A 225 -12.43 -11.69 23.29
CA ARG A 225 -13.10 -10.55 22.64
C ARG A 225 -12.99 -9.27 23.45
N ASP A 226 -13.22 -9.35 24.76
CA ASP A 226 -13.14 -8.21 25.66
C ASP A 226 -11.71 -7.64 25.70
N ASP A 227 -10.70 -8.51 25.68
CA ASP A 227 -9.29 -8.12 25.65
C ASP A 227 -8.89 -7.48 24.31
N ILE A 228 -9.33 -8.06 23.17
CA ILE A 228 -9.12 -7.50 21.83
C ILE A 228 -9.75 -6.11 21.74
N LYS A 229 -10.98 -5.95 22.25
CA LYS A 229 -11.69 -4.68 22.22
C LYS A 229 -11.02 -3.64 23.13
N ARG A 230 -10.62 -4.04 24.34
CA ARG A 230 -9.91 -3.16 25.27
C ARG A 230 -8.60 -2.63 24.66
N GLU A 231 -7.77 -3.50 24.06
CA GLU A 231 -6.55 -3.03 23.38
C GLU A 231 -6.87 -2.05 22.24
N PHE A 232 -7.92 -2.31 21.46
CA PHE A 232 -8.33 -1.40 20.39
C PHE A 232 -8.75 -0.03 20.95
N ASP A 233 -9.62 0.00 21.96
CA ASP A 233 -10.09 1.22 22.61
C ASP A 233 -8.91 2.02 23.22
N GLU A 234 -7.94 1.34 23.83
CA GLU A 234 -6.72 1.96 24.36
C GLU A 234 -5.82 2.54 23.26
N ARG A 235 -5.71 1.87 22.10
CA ARG A 235 -4.86 2.31 20.99
C ARG A 235 -5.45 3.45 20.19
N ILE A 236 -6.76 3.41 19.93
CA ILE A 236 -7.46 4.47 19.19
C ILE A 236 -7.61 5.72 20.06
N GLY A 237 -7.80 5.55 21.37
CA GLY A 237 -7.97 6.66 22.30
C GLY A 237 -9.17 7.52 21.95
N GLU A 238 -8.95 8.83 21.78
CA GLU A 238 -9.98 9.82 21.42
C GLU A 238 -10.07 10.05 19.91
N TYR A 239 -9.32 9.31 19.09
CA TYR A 239 -9.33 9.52 17.64
C TYR A 239 -10.66 9.06 17.03
N GLU A 240 -11.35 9.98 16.36
CA GLU A 240 -12.51 9.66 15.52
C GLU A 240 -12.05 9.44 14.08
N TYR A 241 -12.42 8.30 13.50
CA TYR A 241 -12.06 7.97 12.13
C TYR A 241 -12.67 8.98 11.14
N ASP A 242 -11.79 9.60 10.37
CA ASP A 242 -12.12 10.56 9.32
C ASP A 242 -11.56 10.06 7.97
N PRO A 243 -12.42 9.66 7.02
CA PRO A 243 -11.99 9.15 5.73
C PRO A 243 -11.34 10.25 4.88
N PHE A 244 -10.31 9.91 4.12
CA PHE A 244 -9.69 10.86 3.18
C PHE A 244 -10.63 11.27 2.03
N LEU A 245 -11.60 10.43 1.69
CA LEU A 245 -12.52 10.66 0.59
C LEU A 245 -13.70 11.50 1.04
N ASP A 246 -14.04 12.50 0.24
CA ASP A 246 -15.26 13.29 0.43
C ASP A 246 -16.50 12.38 0.40
N PRO A 247 -17.54 12.67 1.20
CA PRO A 247 -18.77 11.90 1.21
C PRO A 247 -19.46 11.96 -0.16
N GLY A 248 -19.90 10.80 -0.65
CA GLY A 248 -20.60 10.71 -1.93
C GLY A 248 -20.61 9.29 -2.50
N PRO A 249 -21.36 9.06 -3.59
CA PRO A 249 -21.26 7.79 -4.32
C PRO A 249 -19.85 7.61 -4.89
N PRO A 250 -19.36 6.36 -5.02
CA PRO A 250 -18.07 6.10 -5.66
C PRO A 250 -18.07 6.68 -7.08
N PRO A 251 -16.95 7.27 -7.54
CA PRO A 251 -16.84 7.83 -8.88
C PRO A 251 -16.78 6.70 -9.93
N ILE A 252 -17.93 6.17 -10.31
CA ILE A 252 -18.07 5.05 -11.26
C ILE A 252 -17.71 5.39 -12.71
N ASN A 253 -17.56 6.67 -13.04
CA ASN A 253 -17.22 7.16 -14.39
C ASN A 253 -15.74 7.57 -14.52
N TYR A 254 -14.88 7.04 -13.65
CA TYR A 254 -13.45 7.28 -13.75
C TYR A 254 -12.87 6.51 -14.95
N VAL A 255 -12.22 7.24 -15.88
CA VAL A 255 -11.51 6.65 -17.02
C VAL A 255 -10.02 6.68 -16.70
N ASP A 256 -9.44 5.50 -16.50
CA ASP A 256 -8.00 5.30 -16.24
C ASP A 256 -7.10 5.97 -17.30
#